data_AF-A0A6G8J790-F1
#
_entry.id   AF-A0A6G8J790-F1
#
_cell.length_a   1.000
_cell.length_b   1.000
_cell.length_c   1.000
_cell.angle_alpha   90.00
_cell.angle_beta   90.00
_cell.angle_gamma   90.00
#
_symmetry.space_group_name_H-M   'P 1'
#
loop_
_entity.id
_entity.type
_entity.pdbx_description
1 polymer ?
#
loop_
_entity_poly.entity_id
_entity_poly.type
_entity_poly.pdbx_seq_one_letter_code
_entity_poly.pdbx_strand_id
1 'polypeptide(L)'
;MKIPDELKQEIIEYCKTAEPNEACGFVVLGYQNSEPQFLPSENVAGDPEHFFEIAPDDFIRAEQQGEIVAVVHSHPHSATSRGEMRLSVADRQMQDLLQLDFWLVCNGDLQDFPVIRPLVGREFVNQSQDCRVLCLDAYMLAGLDIDQSALRYAFNWFEQGENLYEQRLRKAGFEPLPTVELTELGPQVTGLEQNQESS
;
A
#
# COMPACT_ATOMS: atom_id res chain seq x y z
N MET A 1 2.89 3.30 9.16
CA MET A 1 3.83 3.87 10.17
C MET A 1 4.66 4.96 9.49
N LYS A 2 5.18 6.00 10.16
CA LYS A 2 6.20 6.85 9.50
C LYS A 2 7.53 6.10 9.54
N ILE A 3 8.12 5.82 8.38
CA ILE A 3 9.42 5.15 8.29
C ILE A 3 10.50 6.07 8.86
N PRO A 4 11.29 5.65 9.87
CA PRO A 4 12.43 6.43 10.36
C PRO A 4 13.47 6.65 9.25
N ASP A 5 14.06 7.84 9.19
CA ASP A 5 14.99 8.21 8.12
C ASP A 5 16.25 7.31 8.09
N GLU A 6 16.76 6.93 9.27
CA GLU A 6 17.91 6.02 9.41
C GLU A 6 17.57 4.62 8.87
N LEU A 7 16.40 4.08 9.24
CA LEU A 7 15.92 2.79 8.76
C LEU A 7 15.70 2.79 7.25
N LYS A 8 15.13 3.88 6.72
CA LYS A 8 14.95 4.07 5.27
C LYS A 8 16.29 4.01 4.55
N GLN A 9 17.31 4.70 5.06
CA GLN A 9 18.63 4.73 4.46
C GLN A 9 19.32 3.35 4.51
N GLU A 10 19.24 2.65 5.64
CA GLU A 10 19.75 1.29 5.81
C GLU A 10 19.16 0.32 4.78
N ILE A 11 17.83 0.34 4.62
CA ILE A 11 17.12 -0.49 3.65
C ILE A 11 17.57 -0.18 2.22
N ILE A 12 17.64 1.10 1.84
CA ILE A 12 18.06 1.51 0.49
C ILE A 12 19.51 1.08 0.21
N GLU A 13 20.41 1.24 1.18
CA GLU A 13 21.80 0.83 1.05
C GLU A 13 21.92 -0.68 0.87
N TYR A 14 21.19 -1.46 1.66
CA TYR A 14 21.15 -2.92 1.51
C TYR A 14 20.66 -3.33 0.13
N CYS A 15 19.52 -2.80 -0.34
CA CYS A 15 18.97 -3.12 -1.65
C CYS A 15 19.96 -2.80 -2.79
N LYS A 16 20.70 -1.69 -2.66
CA LYS A 16 21.72 -1.31 -3.63
C LYS A 16 22.89 -2.30 -3.69
N THR A 17 23.24 -2.97 -2.59
CA THR A 17 24.31 -3.98 -2.60
C THR A 17 23.90 -5.29 -3.28
N ALA A 18 22.60 -5.54 -3.47
CA ALA A 18 22.08 -6.73 -4.11
C ALA A 18 21.94 -6.61 -5.63
N GLU A 19 21.97 -5.39 -6.19
CA GLU A 19 21.83 -5.16 -7.63
C GLU A 19 22.85 -6.01 -8.45
N PRO A 20 22.42 -6.68 -9.53
CA PRO A 20 21.14 -6.54 -10.24
C PRO A 20 20.00 -7.43 -9.70
N ASN A 21 20.22 -8.21 -8.65
CA ASN A 21 19.19 -9.06 -8.07
C ASN A 21 18.22 -8.23 -7.20
N GLU A 22 16.98 -8.70 -7.09
CA GLU A 22 16.06 -8.23 -6.07
C GLU A 22 16.60 -8.58 -4.68
N ALA A 23 16.66 -7.57 -3.81
CA ALA A 23 16.86 -7.75 -2.38
C ALA A 23 15.52 -8.04 -1.70
N CYS A 24 15.56 -8.75 -0.58
CA CYS A 24 14.38 -8.98 0.25
C CYS A 24 14.71 -8.97 1.75
N GLY A 25 13.70 -8.80 2.59
CA GLY A 25 13.86 -8.82 4.04
C GLY A 25 12.58 -8.46 4.78
N PHE A 26 12.71 -8.19 6.06
CA PHE A 26 11.60 -7.87 6.95
C PHE A 26 11.85 -6.58 7.71
N VAL A 27 10.78 -5.89 8.09
CA VAL A 27 10.82 -4.93 9.19
C VAL A 27 10.04 -5.51 10.34
N VAL A 28 10.70 -5.57 11.50
CA VAL A 28 10.11 -6.10 12.73
C VAL A 28 10.04 -5.02 13.80
N LEU A 29 8.97 -5.02 14.59
CA LEU A 29 8.90 -4.27 15.84
C LEU A 29 9.41 -5.15 16.97
N GLY A 30 10.60 -4.82 17.49
CA GLY A 30 11.23 -5.60 18.55
C GLY A 30 10.37 -5.66 19.81
N TYR A 31 10.24 -6.84 20.43
CA TYR A 31 9.39 -7.01 21.62
C TYR A 31 9.84 -6.19 22.85
N GLN A 32 11.08 -5.70 22.86
CA GLN A 32 11.65 -5.00 24.02
C GLN A 32 11.55 -3.48 23.94
N ASN A 33 11.66 -2.89 22.75
CA ASN A 33 11.70 -1.45 22.54
C ASN A 33 10.56 -0.93 21.63
N SER A 34 9.83 -1.83 20.95
CA SER A 34 8.83 -1.49 19.92
C SER A 34 9.38 -0.55 18.84
N GLU A 35 10.70 -0.59 18.61
CA GLU A 35 11.33 0.16 17.53
C GLU A 35 11.41 -0.73 16.28
N PRO A 36 11.17 -0.16 15.09
CA PRO A 36 11.27 -0.89 13.85
C PRO A 36 12.74 -1.17 13.50
N GLN A 37 13.03 -2.42 13.18
CA GLN A 37 14.36 -2.91 12.83
C GLN A 37 14.28 -3.65 11.49
N PHE A 38 15.23 -3.36 10.60
CA PHE A 38 15.33 -4.07 9.34
C PHE A 38 16.14 -5.36 9.52
N LEU A 39 15.60 -6.47 8.99
CA LEU A 39 16.23 -7.78 8.98
C LEU A 39 16.40 -8.22 7.52
N PRO A 40 17.62 -8.15 6.95
CA PRO A 40 17.86 -8.60 5.60
C PRO A 40 17.68 -10.12 5.48
N SER A 41 17.18 -10.57 4.31
CA SER A 41 17.00 -11.98 3.97
C SER A 41 17.70 -12.27 2.65
N GLU A 42 18.32 -13.45 2.53
CA GLU A 42 18.81 -13.90 1.24
C GLU A 42 17.64 -14.17 0.29
N ASN A 43 17.75 -13.70 -0.95
CA ASN A 43 16.80 -14.01 -2.01
C ASN A 43 17.12 -15.41 -2.57
N VAL A 44 16.23 -16.37 -2.33
CA VAL A 44 16.39 -17.77 -2.75
C VAL A 44 15.65 -18.11 -4.05
N ALA A 45 15.14 -17.10 -4.77
CA ALA A 45 14.43 -17.30 -6.02
C ALA A 45 15.32 -17.96 -7.09
N GLY A 46 14.70 -18.78 -7.95
CA GLY A 46 15.39 -19.40 -9.08
C GLY A 46 15.84 -18.42 -10.17
N ASP A 47 15.24 -17.22 -10.20
CA ASP A 47 15.59 -16.10 -11.08
C ASP A 47 15.57 -14.79 -10.27
N PRO A 48 16.66 -14.52 -9.50
CA PRO A 48 16.68 -13.44 -8.54
C PRO A 48 16.77 -12.04 -9.17
N GLU A 49 17.02 -11.91 -10.48
CA GLU A 49 16.97 -10.61 -11.18
C GLU A 49 15.53 -10.13 -11.44
N HIS A 50 14.54 -11.01 -11.36
CA HIS A 50 13.14 -10.71 -11.72
C HIS A 50 12.12 -11.08 -10.64
N PHE A 51 12.55 -11.80 -9.60
CA PHE A 51 11.69 -12.25 -8.51
C PHE A 51 12.49 -12.29 -7.21
N PHE A 52 11.77 -12.20 -6.09
CA PHE A 52 12.31 -12.58 -4.79
C PHE A 52 11.54 -13.75 -4.19
N GLU A 53 12.27 -14.58 -3.44
CA GLU A 53 11.70 -15.62 -2.59
C GLU A 53 12.44 -15.58 -1.25
N ILE A 54 11.70 -15.61 -0.15
CA ILE A 54 12.25 -15.65 1.20
C ILE A 54 12.12 -17.07 1.74
N ALA A 55 13.22 -17.62 2.25
CA ALA A 55 13.23 -18.94 2.85
C ALA A 55 12.28 -18.99 4.08
N PRO A 56 11.55 -20.11 4.30
CA PRO A 56 10.67 -20.25 5.47
C PRO A 56 11.40 -20.08 6.81
N ASP A 57 12.66 -20.49 6.90
CA ASP A 57 13.48 -20.32 8.09
C ASP A 57 13.72 -18.85 8.44
N ASP A 58 13.72 -17.96 7.44
CA ASP A 58 13.96 -16.52 7.62
C ASP A 58 12.71 -15.84 8.21
N PHE A 59 11.51 -16.29 7.83
CA PHE A 59 10.26 -15.90 8.51
C PHE A 59 10.30 -16.27 9.99
N ILE A 60 10.68 -17.53 10.30
CA ILE A 60 10.78 -18.01 11.69
C ILE A 60 11.78 -17.15 12.49
N ARG A 61 12.94 -16.82 11.90
CA ARG A 61 13.95 -15.96 12.54
C ARG A 61 13.46 -14.53 12.75
N ALA A 62 12.65 -13.98 11.84
CA ALA A 62 12.08 -12.65 11.98
C ALA A 62 11.02 -12.61 13.11
N GLU A 63 10.09 -13.57 13.14
CA GLU A 63 9.06 -13.67 14.19
C GLU A 63 9.64 -13.86 15.59
N GLN A 64 10.80 -14.53 15.70
CA GLN A 64 11.53 -14.68 16.97
C GLN A 64 12.09 -13.36 17.51
N GLN A 65 12.33 -12.37 16.64
CA GLN A 65 12.91 -11.08 17.01
C GLN A 65 11.84 -10.02 17.31
N GLY A 66 10.66 -10.13 16.72
CA GLY A 66 9.58 -9.16 16.90
C GLY A 66 8.32 -9.49 16.10
N GLU A 67 7.36 -8.56 16.13
CA GLU A 67 6.21 -8.58 15.24
C GLU A 67 6.66 -8.11 13.85
N ILE A 68 6.49 -8.94 12.81
CA ILE A 68 6.74 -8.53 11.43
C ILE A 68 5.66 -7.52 11.04
N VAL A 69 6.08 -6.31 10.69
CA VAL A 69 5.16 -5.24 10.26
C VAL A 69 5.22 -4.96 8.77
N ALA A 70 6.32 -5.34 8.10
CA ALA A 70 6.41 -5.25 6.66
C ALA A 70 7.38 -6.29 6.06
N VAL A 71 7.09 -6.70 4.83
CA VAL A 71 8.07 -7.33 3.93
C VAL A 71 8.73 -6.23 3.13
N VAL A 72 10.05 -6.28 3.00
CA VAL A 72 10.83 -5.36 2.18
C VAL A 72 11.31 -6.11 0.95
N HIS A 73 11.18 -5.50 -0.23
CA HIS A 73 11.85 -5.97 -1.44
C HIS A 73 12.27 -4.81 -2.35
N SER A 74 13.02 -5.10 -3.40
CA SER A 74 13.48 -4.08 -4.35
C SER A 74 13.20 -4.46 -5.79
N HIS A 75 12.85 -3.48 -6.63
CA HIS A 75 12.84 -3.62 -8.08
C HIS A 75 14.08 -2.92 -8.68
N PRO A 76 15.20 -3.64 -8.87
CA PRO A 76 16.41 -3.07 -9.46
C PRO A 76 16.21 -2.80 -10.96
N HIS A 77 17.05 -1.93 -11.52
CA HIS A 77 17.24 -1.92 -12.97
C HIS A 77 18.25 -3.01 -13.33
N SER A 78 17.94 -3.81 -14.35
CA SER A 78 18.87 -4.78 -14.92
C SER A 78 19.14 -4.45 -16.39
N ALA A 79 19.96 -5.28 -17.04
CA ALA A 79 20.16 -5.20 -18.49
C ALA A 79 18.87 -5.56 -19.28
N THR A 80 17.95 -6.31 -18.66
CA THR A 80 16.77 -6.90 -19.29
C THR A 80 15.45 -6.30 -18.79
N SER A 81 15.45 -5.65 -17.63
CA SER A 81 14.24 -5.13 -16.98
C SER A 81 14.47 -3.72 -16.41
N ARG A 82 13.40 -2.94 -16.36
CA ARG A 82 13.39 -1.62 -15.75
C ARG A 82 12.62 -1.72 -14.44
N GLY A 83 13.27 -1.44 -13.32
CA GLY A 83 12.59 -1.35 -12.03
C GLY A 83 11.52 -0.26 -12.03
N GLU A 84 10.37 -0.57 -11.43
CA GLU A 84 9.25 0.35 -11.32
C GLU A 84 8.77 0.42 -9.87
N MET A 85 8.46 1.63 -9.39
CA MET A 85 7.92 1.89 -8.05
C MET A 85 6.42 1.54 -8.00
N ARG A 86 6.11 0.27 -8.22
CA ARG A 86 4.78 -0.32 -8.11
C ARG A 86 4.90 -1.80 -7.82
N LEU A 87 3.96 -2.33 -7.05
CA LEU A 87 3.88 -3.77 -6.80
C LEU A 87 3.52 -4.52 -8.09
N SER A 88 4.25 -5.61 -8.35
CA SER A 88 3.91 -6.59 -9.39
C SER A 88 2.61 -7.31 -9.06
N VAL A 89 2.05 -8.07 -10.02
CA VAL A 89 0.87 -8.91 -9.75
C VAL A 89 1.19 -9.97 -8.69
N ALA A 90 2.41 -10.55 -8.73
CA ALA A 90 2.85 -11.55 -7.77
C ALA A 90 3.00 -10.92 -6.37
N ASP A 91 3.55 -9.70 -6.28
CA ASP A 91 3.72 -8.98 -5.02
C ASP A 91 2.36 -8.74 -4.36
N ARG A 92 1.35 -8.30 -5.13
CA ARG A 92 0.00 -8.06 -4.59
C ARG A 92 -0.67 -9.33 -4.12
N GLN A 93 -0.50 -10.43 -4.86
CA GLN A 93 -1.01 -11.73 -4.43
C GLN A 93 -0.35 -12.18 -3.14
N MET A 94 0.97 -12.00 -3.01
CA MET A 94 1.70 -12.34 -1.80
C MET A 94 1.33 -11.43 -0.62
N GLN A 95 1.14 -10.14 -0.87
CA GLN A 95 0.69 -9.18 0.12
C GLN A 95 -0.68 -9.56 0.69
N ASP A 96 -1.63 -9.97 -0.16
CA ASP A 96 -2.94 -10.45 0.25
C ASP A 96 -2.85 -11.79 1.02
N LEU A 97 -1.89 -12.65 0.69
CA LEU A 97 -1.69 -13.89 1.44
C LEU A 97 -1.06 -13.66 2.82
N LEU A 98 -0.06 -12.79 2.91
CA LEU A 98 0.66 -12.50 4.16
C LEU A 98 -0.09 -11.55 5.07
N GLN A 99 -0.95 -10.70 4.50
CA GLN A 99 -1.62 -9.61 5.21
C GLN A 99 -0.62 -8.67 5.91
N LEU A 100 0.52 -8.42 5.27
CA LEU A 100 1.58 -7.52 5.74
C LEU A 100 1.72 -6.32 4.80
N ASP A 101 2.18 -5.18 5.33
CA ASP A 101 2.60 -4.07 4.47
C ASP A 101 3.82 -4.51 3.63
N PHE A 102 3.91 -4.01 2.41
CA PHE A 102 5.07 -4.24 1.55
C PHE A 102 5.82 -2.92 1.38
N TRP A 103 7.13 -2.91 1.58
CA TRP A 103 7.96 -1.74 1.40
C TRP A 103 8.90 -1.98 0.22
N LEU A 104 8.74 -1.19 -0.83
CA LEU A 104 9.45 -1.38 -2.09
C LEU A 104 10.55 -0.33 -2.24
N VAL A 105 11.76 -0.80 -2.49
CA VAL A 105 12.88 0.04 -2.95
C VAL A 105 12.95 0.04 -4.46
N CYS A 106 12.97 1.23 -5.06
CA CYS A 106 13.22 1.38 -6.49
C CYS A 106 13.86 2.74 -6.75
N ASN A 107 14.90 2.79 -7.60
CA ASN A 107 15.58 4.03 -8.00
C ASN A 107 16.09 4.90 -6.83
N GLY A 108 16.57 4.26 -5.76
CA GLY A 108 17.11 4.97 -4.59
C GLY A 108 16.05 5.63 -3.71
N ASP A 109 14.78 5.25 -3.87
CA ASP A 109 13.70 5.66 -2.98
C ASP A 109 13.00 4.43 -2.38
N LEU A 110 12.30 4.63 -1.27
CA LEU A 110 11.55 3.62 -0.53
C LEU A 110 10.11 4.11 -0.36
N GLN A 111 9.15 3.29 -0.77
CA GLN A 111 7.73 3.56 -0.63
C GLN A 111 7.03 2.40 0.11
N ASP A 112 6.15 2.73 1.05
CA ASP A 112 5.26 1.77 1.69
C ASP A 112 3.98 1.55 0.88
N PHE A 113 3.59 0.29 0.78
CA PHE A 113 2.36 -0.19 0.18
C PHE A 113 1.58 -0.89 1.31
N PRO A 114 0.58 -0.23 1.91
CA PRO A 114 -0.15 -0.81 3.03
C PRO A 114 -1.06 -1.95 2.58
N VAL A 115 -1.26 -2.95 3.45
CA VAL A 115 -2.30 -3.96 3.22
C VAL A 115 -3.68 -3.32 3.30
N ILE A 116 -4.53 -3.60 2.32
CA ILE A 116 -5.88 -3.06 2.26
C ILE A 116 -6.87 -4.09 2.81
N ARG A 117 -7.46 -3.78 3.97
CA ARG A 117 -8.49 -4.61 4.60
C ARG A 117 -9.76 -4.70 3.74
N PRO A 118 -10.66 -5.67 3.95
CA PRO A 118 -11.98 -5.67 3.31
C PRO A 118 -12.68 -4.31 3.46
N LEU A 119 -13.24 -3.77 2.36
CA LEU A 119 -13.88 -2.45 2.37
C LEU A 119 -15.15 -2.42 3.22
N VAL A 120 -15.85 -3.55 3.30
CA VAL A 120 -17.13 -3.68 4.03
C VAL A 120 -16.88 -4.11 5.46
N GLY A 121 -17.62 -3.53 6.41
CA GLY A 121 -17.59 -3.91 7.83
C GLY A 121 -16.55 -3.18 8.68
N ARG A 122 -15.89 -2.16 8.13
CA ARG A 122 -14.91 -1.33 8.85
C ARG A 122 -15.58 -0.39 9.84
N GLU A 123 -14.97 -0.23 11.01
CA GLU A 123 -15.34 0.82 11.95
C GLU A 123 -14.79 2.17 11.48
N PHE A 124 -15.56 3.23 11.68
CA PHE A 124 -15.11 4.57 11.32
C PHE A 124 -13.97 5.02 12.24
N VAL A 125 -12.80 5.25 11.66
CA VAL A 125 -11.64 5.85 12.35
C VAL A 125 -11.10 6.97 11.47
N ASN A 126 -11.16 8.21 11.94
CA ASN A 126 -10.71 9.38 11.19
C ASN A 126 -9.26 9.20 10.67
N GLN A 127 -9.02 9.48 9.39
CA GLN A 127 -7.76 9.32 8.66
C GLN A 127 -7.18 7.90 8.54
N SER A 128 -7.89 6.87 9.05
CA SER A 128 -7.45 5.47 8.97
C SER A 128 -8.47 4.57 8.30
N GLN A 129 -9.76 4.79 8.54
CA GLN A 129 -10.88 4.03 8.01
C GLN A 129 -12.09 4.96 7.77
N ASP A 130 -11.82 6.23 7.48
CA ASP A 130 -12.88 7.16 7.12
C ASP A 130 -13.35 6.93 5.67
N CYS A 131 -14.44 7.59 5.30
CA CYS A 131 -15.02 7.52 3.96
C CYS A 131 -14.06 7.96 2.85
N ARG A 132 -13.02 8.76 3.14
CA ARG A 132 -12.01 9.11 2.15
C ARG A 132 -10.98 8.01 1.98
N VAL A 133 -10.44 7.46 3.06
CA VAL A 133 -9.53 6.31 2.99
C VAL A 133 -10.24 5.13 2.32
N LEU A 134 -11.53 4.92 2.60
CA LEU A 134 -12.34 3.92 1.90
C LEU A 134 -12.33 4.09 0.37
N CYS A 135 -12.49 5.32 -0.13
CA CYS A 135 -12.42 5.59 -1.57
C CYS A 135 -11.01 5.35 -2.13
N LEU A 136 -9.96 5.79 -1.43
CA LEU A 136 -8.57 5.60 -1.85
C LEU A 136 -8.21 4.11 -1.90
N ASP A 137 -8.61 3.35 -0.89
CA ASP A 137 -8.44 1.90 -0.84
C ASP A 137 -9.13 1.21 -2.01
N ALA A 138 -10.32 1.67 -2.41
CA ALA A 138 -11.01 1.14 -3.59
C ALA A 138 -10.20 1.35 -4.88
N TYR A 139 -9.57 2.52 -5.04
CA TYR A 139 -8.69 2.78 -6.19
C TYR A 139 -7.41 1.94 -6.14
N MET A 140 -6.82 1.78 -4.96
CA MET A 140 -5.63 0.94 -4.79
C MET A 140 -5.91 -0.54 -5.05
N LEU A 141 -7.08 -1.04 -4.63
CA LEU A 141 -7.56 -2.38 -5.01
C LEU A 141 -7.82 -2.51 -6.52
N ALA A 142 -8.20 -1.42 -7.18
CA ALA A 142 -8.31 -1.36 -8.65
C ALA A 142 -6.94 -1.23 -9.36
N GLY A 143 -5.84 -1.20 -8.62
CA GLY A 143 -4.47 -1.18 -9.15
C GLY A 143 -3.84 0.20 -9.27
N LEU A 144 -4.44 1.26 -8.69
CA LEU A 144 -3.82 2.59 -8.64
C LEU A 144 -2.99 2.75 -7.36
N ASP A 145 -1.68 2.85 -7.48
CA ASP A 145 -0.82 3.16 -6.33
C ASP A 145 -0.94 4.63 -5.94
N ILE A 146 -1.52 4.90 -4.77
CA ILE A 146 -1.75 6.25 -4.25
C ILE A 146 -1.01 6.40 -2.93
N ASP A 147 -0.13 7.39 -2.84
CA ASP A 147 0.47 7.81 -1.57
C ASP A 147 -0.59 8.48 -0.68
N GLN A 148 -1.23 7.68 0.19
CA GLN A 148 -2.22 8.18 1.13
C GLN A 148 -1.63 9.13 2.18
N SER A 149 -0.33 9.02 2.47
CA SER A 149 0.34 9.83 3.48
C SER A 149 0.41 11.30 3.05
N ALA A 150 0.66 11.56 1.77
CA ALA A 150 0.63 12.89 1.16
C ALA A 150 -0.77 13.54 1.18
N LEU A 151 -1.82 12.74 1.40
CA LEU A 151 -3.20 13.20 1.37
C LEU A 151 -3.78 13.54 2.75
N ARG A 152 -3.03 13.38 3.86
CA ARG A 152 -3.51 13.68 5.23
C ARG A 152 -4.10 15.10 5.40
N TYR A 153 -4.99 15.24 6.39
CA TYR A 153 -5.75 16.46 6.66
C TYR A 153 -5.97 16.71 8.16
N ALA A 154 -6.30 17.94 8.53
CA ALA A 154 -6.65 18.29 9.91
C ALA A 154 -8.11 17.91 10.19
N PHE A 155 -8.42 17.33 11.36
CA PHE A 155 -9.78 16.85 11.66
C PHE A 155 -10.86 17.93 11.50
N ASN A 156 -10.57 19.18 11.86
CA ASN A 156 -11.50 20.30 11.79
C ASN A 156 -11.63 20.95 10.40
N TRP A 157 -11.17 20.30 9.32
CA TRP A 157 -11.30 20.79 7.95
C TRP A 157 -12.73 21.22 7.58
N PHE A 158 -13.74 20.51 8.12
CA PHE A 158 -15.16 20.75 7.84
C PHE A 158 -15.66 22.08 8.41
N GLU A 159 -14.98 22.65 9.42
CA GLU A 159 -15.31 23.96 9.98
C GLU A 159 -14.92 25.11 9.04
N GLN A 160 -13.99 24.86 8.11
CA GLN A 160 -13.46 25.86 7.18
C GLN A 160 -14.19 25.89 5.84
N GLY A 161 -15.22 25.07 5.65
CA GLY A 161 -15.95 24.96 4.38
C GLY A 161 -15.13 24.37 3.23
N GLU A 162 -14.05 23.64 3.54
CA GLU A 162 -13.19 23.02 2.54
C GLU A 162 -13.86 21.80 1.90
N ASN A 163 -13.66 21.61 0.58
CA ASN A 163 -14.01 20.37 -0.11
C ASN A 163 -12.82 19.42 -0.07
N LEU A 164 -12.75 18.62 1.00
CA LEU A 164 -11.63 17.70 1.25
C LEU A 164 -11.39 16.73 0.07
N TYR A 165 -12.45 16.15 -0.50
CA TYR A 165 -12.32 15.11 -1.51
C TYR A 165 -11.76 15.66 -2.82
N GLU A 166 -12.39 16.69 -3.38
CA GLU A 166 -11.95 17.24 -4.68
C GLU A 166 -10.54 17.81 -4.61
N GLN A 167 -10.22 18.52 -3.52
CA GLN A 167 -8.90 19.12 -3.35
C GLN A 167 -7.81 18.07 -3.18
N ARG A 168 -8.08 16.96 -2.47
CA ARG A 168 -7.07 15.91 -2.22
C ARG A 168 -6.95 14.94 -3.39
N LEU A 169 -8.06 14.58 -4.04
CA LEU A 169 -8.01 13.75 -5.25
C LEU A 169 -7.21 14.44 -6.36
N ARG A 170 -7.34 15.75 -6.55
CA ARG A 170 -6.48 16.49 -7.48
C ARG A 170 -4.99 16.38 -7.15
N LYS A 171 -4.62 16.36 -5.86
CA LYS A 171 -3.22 16.14 -5.44
C LYS A 171 -2.73 14.73 -5.74
N ALA A 172 -3.64 13.76 -5.79
CA ALA A 172 -3.37 12.40 -6.23
C ALA A 172 -3.44 12.23 -7.77
N GLY A 173 -3.53 13.32 -8.53
CA GLY A 173 -3.53 13.29 -10.00
C GLY A 173 -4.91 13.09 -10.64
N PHE A 174 -6.00 13.10 -9.88
CA PHE A 174 -7.34 12.99 -10.44
C PHE A 174 -7.78 14.31 -11.08
N GLU A 175 -8.44 14.22 -12.21
CA GLU A 175 -9.03 15.35 -12.91
C GLU A 175 -10.56 15.29 -12.87
N PRO A 176 -11.24 16.45 -12.75
CA PRO A 176 -12.69 16.49 -12.83
C PRO A 176 -13.12 16.08 -14.24
N LEU A 177 -14.02 15.11 -14.33
CA LEU A 177 -14.72 14.87 -15.58
C LEU A 177 -15.75 15.99 -15.80
N PRO A 178 -15.98 16.43 -17.05
CA PRO A 178 -17.12 17.28 -17.35
C PRO A 178 -18.39 16.58 -16.87
N THR A 179 -19.39 17.34 -16.41
CA THR A 179 -20.67 16.77 -15.99
C THR A 179 -21.31 16.04 -17.17
N VAL A 180 -21.10 14.72 -17.23
CA VAL A 180 -21.85 13.83 -18.10
C VAL A 180 -23.11 13.46 -17.33
N GLU A 181 -24.28 13.50 -17.96
CA GLU A 181 -25.46 12.89 -17.35
C GLU A 181 -25.10 11.45 -16.97
N LEU A 182 -25.23 11.11 -15.68
CA LEU A 182 -24.83 9.82 -15.08
C LEU A 182 -25.67 8.62 -15.58
N THR A 183 -26.27 8.70 -16.76
CA THR A 183 -27.18 7.71 -17.32
C THR A 183 -26.52 6.40 -17.72
N GLU A 184 -25.18 6.33 -17.81
CA GLU A 184 -24.49 5.15 -18.39
C GLU A 184 -23.42 4.50 -17.51
N LEU A 185 -23.25 4.90 -16.24
CA LEU A 185 -22.24 4.30 -15.35
C LEU A 185 -22.88 3.63 -14.12
N GLY A 186 -23.54 2.49 -14.36
CA GLY A 186 -23.99 1.57 -13.32
C GLY A 186 -25.14 0.67 -13.78
N PRO A 187 -25.33 -0.54 -13.18
CA PRO A 187 -26.55 -1.31 -13.44
C PRO A 187 -27.75 -0.47 -12.96
N GLN A 188 -28.66 -0.18 -13.87
CA GLN A 188 -29.93 0.44 -13.52
C GLN A 188 -30.65 -0.48 -12.55
N VAL A 189 -30.75 -0.08 -11.27
CA VAL A 189 -31.62 -0.76 -10.31
C VAL A 189 -33.05 -0.41 -10.68
N THR A 190 -33.61 -1.12 -11.65
CA THR A 190 -35.02 -1.09 -11.98
C THR A 190 -35.76 -2.01 -11.02
N GLY A 191 -36.27 -1.46 -9.92
CA GLY A 191 -37.12 -2.24 -9.02
C GLY A 191 -37.23 -1.72 -7.60
N LEU A 192 -37.75 -0.51 -7.43
CA LEU A 192 -38.48 -0.16 -6.22
C LEU A 192 -39.87 0.30 -6.66
N GLU A 193 -40.75 -0.67 -6.89
CA GLU A 193 -42.19 -0.41 -6.96
C GLU A 193 -42.62 0.19 -5.62
N GLN A 194 -43.01 1.46 -5.67
CA GLN A 194 -43.68 2.12 -4.55
C GLN A 194 -45.06 1.46 -4.40
N ASN A 195 -45.19 0.53 -3.46
CA ASN A 195 -46.48 0.15 -2.92
C ASN A 195 -47.05 1.36 -2.17
N GLN A 196 -47.87 2.16 -2.87
CA GLN A 196 -48.79 3.09 -2.23
C GLN A 196 -49.89 2.28 -1.55
N GLU A 197 -49.82 2.17 -0.22
CA GLU A 197 -50.95 1.74 0.59
C GLU A 197 -52.08 2.76 0.44
N SER A 198 -53.22 2.27 -0.03
CA SER A 198 -54.48 3.00 -0.09
C SER A 198 -55.14 2.96 1.29
N SER A 199 -55.51 4.12 1.82
CA SER A 199 -56.62 4.30 2.78
C SER A 199 -57.18 5.71 2.67
#